data_AF-A0AAN6MCG6-F1
#
_entry.id   AF-A0AAN6MCG6-F1
#
_cell.length_a   1.000
_cell.length_b   1.000
_cell.length_c   1.000
_cell.angle_alpha   90.00
_cell.angle_beta   90.00
_cell.angle_gamma   90.00
#
_symmetry.space_group_name_H-M   'P 1'
#
loop_
_entity.id
_entity.type
_entity.pdbx_description
1 polymer ?
#
loop_
_entity_poly.entity_id
_entity_poly.type
_entity_poly.pdbx_seq_one_letter_code
_entity_poly.pdbx_strand_id
1 'polypeptide(L)'
;MESRRPSEPTPSETREARGRSRSPHNSDPQPKAPLGGRRRRGSVDDRSPSEVKRSRQERATWTSNFLAESAAEDARRRALSSDEPLQEDGDQLRQEIEADPEIVVALEVSSSHRARCRANDDCVYSQANAPRGNTITTYFRIYMYGVENTEWFGRTKHYYHVMCFAFMIDLVDLLPEKFKLDGASGRWGLMLEKWFEHSGRIDLDKIATFLEKFDEFEAKHGEYNEWCWAHAEHCEDEEAECRCPPRPDPPSKPELGDFIKEDGDVCTLLDVLKHRFAMKRIAEWWIE
;
A
#
# COMPACT_ATOMS: atom_id res chain seq x y z
N MET A 1 34.79 -8.97 -51.14
CA MET A 1 35.77 -7.94 -50.78
C MET A 1 35.15 -7.08 -49.68
N GLU A 2 35.75 -7.23 -48.50
CA GLU A 2 35.84 -6.31 -47.36
C GLU A 2 34.62 -5.52 -46.84
N SER A 3 34.19 -6.00 -45.67
CA SER A 3 33.57 -5.31 -44.54
C SER A 3 34.09 -3.90 -44.25
N ARG A 4 33.21 -3.05 -43.69
CA ARG A 4 33.54 -2.14 -42.56
C ARG A 4 32.27 -1.70 -41.83
N ARG A 5 32.13 -2.14 -40.57
CA ARG A 5 31.29 -1.55 -39.53
C ARG A 5 31.96 -0.27 -38.99
N PRO A 6 31.20 0.69 -38.45
CA PRO A 6 31.71 1.63 -37.45
C PRO A 6 31.35 1.17 -36.04
N SER A 7 32.27 1.50 -35.14
CA SER A 7 32.47 0.95 -33.81
C SER A 7 31.71 1.68 -32.69
N GLU A 8 31.39 0.94 -31.64
CA GLU A 8 31.02 1.44 -30.31
C GLU A 8 32.24 2.09 -29.61
N PRO A 9 32.05 3.11 -28.75
CA PRO A 9 33.07 3.55 -27.81
C PRO A 9 32.92 2.87 -26.44
N THR A 10 33.98 2.18 -26.02
CA THR A 10 34.22 1.68 -24.65
C THR A 10 34.80 2.76 -23.72
N PRO A 11 34.69 2.58 -22.39
CA PRO A 11 34.83 3.63 -21.39
C PRO A 11 36.28 3.84 -20.94
N SER A 12 36.66 5.10 -20.72
CA SER A 12 37.91 5.47 -20.06
C SER A 12 37.69 5.62 -18.55
N GLU A 13 38.34 4.73 -17.79
CA GLU A 13 38.66 4.92 -16.38
C GLU A 13 39.58 6.14 -16.18
N THR A 14 39.24 7.01 -15.23
CA THR A 14 40.27 7.64 -14.37
C THR A 14 39.74 7.78 -12.95
N ARG A 15 40.39 7.01 -12.09
CA ARG A 15 40.35 7.04 -10.64
C ARG A 15 41.31 8.14 -10.19
N GLU A 16 40.82 9.18 -9.52
CA GLU A 16 41.66 9.90 -8.56
C GLU A 16 40.87 10.57 -7.45
N ALA A 17 41.49 10.53 -6.28
CA ALA A 17 40.93 10.82 -4.98
C ALA A 17 41.11 12.29 -4.58
N ARG A 18 40.43 12.62 -3.47
CA ARG A 18 40.71 13.70 -2.50
C ARG A 18 39.95 15.00 -2.73
N GLY A 19 39.10 15.30 -1.73
CA GLY A 19 38.48 16.59 -1.54
C GLY A 19 37.60 16.64 -0.29
N ARG A 20 38.10 16.14 0.85
CA ARG A 20 37.44 16.37 2.15
C ARG A 20 37.80 17.78 2.63
N SER A 21 36.84 18.70 2.54
CA SER A 21 36.94 20.00 3.19
C SER A 21 36.69 19.85 4.70
N ARG A 22 37.74 20.11 5.49
CA ARG A 22 37.66 20.59 6.88
C ARG A 22 37.84 22.11 6.83
N SER A 23 37.06 22.90 7.56
CA SER A 23 37.37 23.46 8.90
C SER A 23 36.47 24.70 9.11
N PRO A 24 36.33 25.32 10.32
CA PRO A 24 37.19 25.17 11.49
C PRO A 24 36.51 24.96 12.85
N HIS A 25 37.37 24.46 13.74
CA HIS A 25 37.38 24.61 15.19
C HIS A 25 36.63 25.82 15.77
N ASN A 26 35.84 25.55 16.81
CA ASN A 26 35.92 26.35 18.02
C ASN A 26 36.17 25.40 19.19
N SER A 27 37.28 25.66 19.89
CA SER A 27 37.82 24.83 20.96
C SER A 27 37.59 25.58 22.26
N ASP A 28 36.96 24.94 23.25
CA ASP A 28 37.20 25.27 24.65
C ASP A 28 37.21 23.98 25.49
N PRO A 29 38.00 23.95 26.57
CA PRO A 29 38.56 22.72 27.11
C PRO A 29 37.64 22.12 28.18
N GLN A 30 37.27 20.85 28.00
CA GLN A 30 36.69 20.05 29.08
C GLN A 30 37.76 19.74 30.14
N PRO A 31 37.53 20.07 31.42
CA PRO A 31 38.44 19.72 32.50
C PRO A 31 38.41 18.20 32.76
N LYS A 32 39.61 17.64 32.95
CA LYS A 32 39.85 16.25 33.33
C LYS A 32 39.11 15.93 34.64
N ALA A 33 38.13 15.04 34.58
CA ALA A 33 37.55 14.42 35.77
C ALA A 33 38.46 13.30 36.29
N PRO A 34 38.55 13.08 37.62
CA PRO A 34 39.57 12.24 38.22
C PRO A 34 39.24 10.74 38.09
N LEU A 35 40.30 9.96 37.90
CA LEU A 35 40.33 8.52 38.16
C LEU A 35 39.99 8.26 39.64
N GLY A 36 38.87 7.60 39.90
CA GLY A 36 38.57 7.05 41.22
C GLY A 36 37.10 6.73 41.43
N GLY A 37 36.74 5.44 41.42
CA GLY A 37 35.40 5.04 41.89
C GLY A 37 34.91 3.68 41.39
N ARG A 38 35.36 2.62 42.08
CA ARG A 38 34.80 1.26 42.18
C ARG A 38 33.50 0.94 41.43
N ARG A 39 33.58 -0.15 40.65
CA ARG A 39 32.50 -1.06 40.25
C ARG A 39 31.35 -1.10 41.29
N ARG A 40 30.16 -0.57 40.96
CA ARG A 40 28.91 -0.98 41.62
C ARG A 40 28.48 -2.31 41.03
N ARG A 41 28.97 -3.38 41.67
CA ARG A 41 28.52 -4.75 41.53
C ARG A 41 27.34 -4.94 42.49
N GLY A 42 26.21 -5.42 41.97
CA GLY A 42 25.14 -6.05 42.76
C GLY A 42 24.08 -5.12 43.33
N SER A 43 23.00 -4.91 42.58
CA SER A 43 21.68 -4.98 43.21
C SER A 43 21.47 -6.46 43.50
N VAL A 44 21.64 -6.86 44.75
CA VAL A 44 21.27 -8.21 45.19
C VAL A 44 19.75 -8.23 45.15
N ASP A 45 19.17 -9.02 44.25
CA ASP A 45 17.76 -9.36 44.31
C ASP A 45 17.50 -9.95 45.72
N ASP A 46 16.81 -9.21 46.57
CA ASP A 46 16.43 -9.59 47.94
C ASP A 46 15.33 -10.67 47.96
N ARG A 47 15.16 -11.39 46.84
CA ARG A 47 14.21 -12.48 46.69
C ARG A 47 14.83 -13.73 47.29
N SER A 48 14.08 -14.40 48.16
CA SER A 48 14.53 -15.65 48.76
C SER A 48 14.88 -16.66 47.66
N PRO A 49 15.90 -17.52 47.82
CA PRO A 49 16.21 -18.58 46.87
C PRO A 49 15.01 -19.49 46.53
N SER A 50 14.04 -19.60 47.45
CA SER A 50 12.76 -20.29 47.22
C SER A 50 11.83 -19.53 46.27
N GLU A 51 11.77 -18.20 46.35
CA GLU A 51 10.96 -17.35 45.47
C GLU A 51 11.52 -17.31 44.05
N VAL A 52 12.85 -17.28 43.90
CA VAL A 52 13.49 -17.36 42.58
C VAL A 52 13.22 -18.72 41.92
N LYS A 53 13.28 -19.81 42.69
CA LYS A 53 12.93 -21.16 42.19
C LYS A 53 11.45 -21.26 41.84
N ARG A 54 10.56 -20.76 42.70
CA ARG A 54 9.12 -20.74 42.46
C ARG A 54 8.76 -19.92 41.22
N SER A 55 9.33 -18.73 41.06
CA SER A 55 9.12 -17.89 39.88
C SER A 55 9.61 -18.55 38.58
N ARG A 56 10.76 -19.24 38.61
CA ARG A 56 11.24 -20.04 37.46
C ARG A 56 10.31 -21.20 37.15
N GLN A 57 9.81 -21.89 38.17
CA GLN A 57 8.87 -22.99 38.01
C GLN A 57 7.55 -22.50 37.45
N GLU A 58 6.97 -21.42 37.99
CA GLU A 58 5.75 -20.78 37.49
C GLU A 58 5.91 -20.34 36.02
N ARG A 59 7.02 -19.69 35.66
CA ARG A 59 7.31 -19.32 34.27
C ARG A 59 7.44 -20.54 33.37
N ALA A 60 8.13 -21.60 33.80
CA ALA A 60 8.25 -22.84 33.04
C ALA A 60 6.90 -23.54 32.84
N THR A 61 6.04 -23.53 33.87
CA THR A 61 4.69 -24.09 33.79
C THR A 61 3.82 -23.29 32.82
N TRP A 62 3.86 -21.96 32.93
CA TRP A 62 3.16 -21.05 32.01
C TRP A 62 3.62 -21.26 30.56
N THR A 63 4.93 -21.32 30.30
CA THR A 63 5.46 -21.58 28.94
C THR A 63 5.05 -22.96 28.42
N SER A 64 5.05 -23.99 29.28
CA SER A 64 4.60 -25.33 28.88
C SER A 64 3.12 -25.36 28.52
N ASN A 65 2.27 -24.69 29.30
CA ASN A 65 0.84 -24.61 29.02
C ASN A 65 0.58 -23.83 27.73
N PHE A 66 1.23 -22.68 27.55
CA PHE A 66 1.13 -21.87 26.34
C PHE A 66 1.51 -22.67 25.08
N LEU A 67 2.61 -23.44 25.13
CA LEU A 67 3.02 -24.29 24.00
C LEU A 67 2.05 -25.45 23.75
N ALA A 68 1.49 -26.03 24.81
CA ALA A 68 0.50 -27.10 24.68
C ALA A 68 -0.83 -26.58 24.08
N GLU A 69 -1.29 -25.42 24.52
CA GLU A 69 -2.45 -24.72 23.97
C GLU A 69 -2.23 -24.35 22.51
N SER A 70 -1.07 -23.76 22.17
CA SER A 70 -0.70 -23.45 20.79
C SER A 70 -0.65 -24.70 19.91
N ALA A 71 -0.07 -25.80 20.40
CA ALA A 71 -0.01 -27.05 19.62
C ALA A 71 -1.39 -27.71 19.46
N ALA A 72 -2.26 -27.60 20.46
CA ALA A 72 -3.64 -28.08 20.37
C ALA A 72 -4.45 -27.27 19.36
N GLU A 73 -4.25 -25.95 19.34
CA GLU A 73 -4.88 -25.05 18.36
C GLU A 73 -4.38 -25.32 16.95
N ASP A 74 -3.07 -25.49 16.74
CA ASP A 74 -2.51 -25.89 15.45
C ASP A 74 -3.10 -27.22 14.96
N ALA A 75 -3.27 -28.19 15.87
CA ALA A 75 -3.86 -29.48 15.54
C ALA A 75 -5.35 -29.36 15.17
N ARG A 76 -6.11 -28.50 15.88
CA ARG A 76 -7.51 -28.20 15.57
C ARG A 76 -7.62 -27.57 14.18
N ARG A 77 -6.83 -26.53 13.90
CA ARG A 77 -6.87 -25.83 12.60
C ARG A 77 -6.48 -26.75 11.43
N ARG A 78 -5.50 -27.63 11.61
CA ARG A 78 -5.12 -28.64 10.58
C ARG A 78 -6.20 -29.69 10.32
N ALA A 79 -7.16 -29.87 11.24
CA ALA A 79 -8.28 -30.79 11.05
C ALA A 79 -9.43 -30.16 10.25
N LEU A 80 -9.42 -28.85 10.05
CA LEU A 80 -10.39 -28.14 9.22
C LEU A 80 -10.16 -28.44 7.74
N SER A 81 -11.21 -28.32 6.95
CA SER A 81 -11.13 -28.33 5.49
C SER A 81 -10.38 -27.09 4.98
N SER A 82 -9.99 -27.06 3.70
CA SER A 82 -9.11 -26.01 3.16
C SER A 82 -9.63 -24.58 3.33
N ASP A 83 -10.95 -24.40 3.38
CA ASP A 83 -11.59 -23.08 3.31
C ASP A 83 -12.10 -22.60 4.68
N GLU A 84 -12.35 -23.53 5.61
CA GLU A 84 -12.85 -23.25 6.96
C GLU A 84 -11.93 -22.34 7.80
N PRO A 85 -10.59 -22.49 7.80
CA PRO A 85 -9.69 -21.60 8.54
C PRO A 85 -9.80 -20.14 8.09
N LEU A 86 -9.91 -19.90 6.77
CA LEU A 86 -10.06 -18.56 6.22
C LEU A 86 -11.41 -17.95 6.57
N GLN A 87 -12.47 -18.76 6.64
CA GLN A 87 -13.78 -18.31 7.09
C GLN A 87 -13.77 -17.94 8.57
N GLU A 88 -13.16 -18.77 9.42
CA GLU A 88 -13.02 -18.49 10.86
C GLU A 88 -12.23 -17.19 11.11
N ASP A 89 -11.10 -17.02 10.41
CA ASP A 89 -10.30 -15.79 10.46
C ASP A 89 -11.10 -14.58 9.94
N GLY A 90 -11.90 -14.77 8.90
CA GLY A 90 -12.79 -13.75 8.34
C GLY A 90 -13.88 -13.29 9.30
N ASP A 91 -14.54 -14.23 9.99
CA ASP A 91 -15.56 -13.95 10.99
C ASP A 91 -14.96 -13.20 12.19
N GLN A 92 -13.79 -13.62 12.66
CA GLN A 92 -13.07 -12.90 13.72
C GLN A 92 -12.72 -11.47 13.28
N LEU A 93 -12.16 -11.34 12.07
CA LEU A 93 -11.74 -10.04 11.54
C LEU A 93 -12.92 -9.09 11.35
N ARG A 94 -14.08 -9.61 10.93
CA ARG A 94 -15.33 -8.84 10.84
C ARG A 94 -15.77 -8.35 12.20
N GLN A 95 -15.79 -9.22 13.21
CA GLN A 95 -16.13 -8.83 14.59
C GLN A 95 -15.21 -7.74 15.11
N GLU A 96 -13.90 -7.81 14.83
CA GLU A 96 -12.94 -6.77 15.20
C GLU A 96 -13.28 -5.43 14.53
N ILE A 97 -13.54 -5.42 13.21
CA ILE A 97 -13.90 -4.20 12.44
C ILE A 97 -15.21 -3.57 12.93
N GLU A 98 -16.18 -4.40 13.31
CA GLU A 98 -17.47 -3.96 13.82
C GLU A 98 -17.38 -3.44 15.26
N ALA A 99 -16.56 -4.09 16.10
CA ALA A 99 -16.39 -3.73 17.50
C ALA A 99 -15.64 -2.41 17.71
N ASP A 100 -14.67 -2.09 16.85
CA ASP A 100 -13.88 -0.86 16.94
C ASP A 100 -14.18 0.12 15.79
N PRO A 101 -14.85 1.26 16.07
CA PRO A 101 -15.14 2.26 15.06
C PRO A 101 -13.89 2.96 14.50
N GLU A 102 -12.76 2.91 15.22
CA GLU A 102 -11.50 3.52 14.79
C GLU A 102 -10.70 2.64 13.84
N ILE A 103 -11.08 1.37 13.68
CA ILE A 103 -10.49 0.51 12.66
C ILE A 103 -10.90 1.01 11.27
N VAL A 104 -9.88 1.22 10.45
CA VAL A 104 -10.03 1.60 9.04
C VAL A 104 -9.45 0.48 8.19
N VAL A 105 -10.26 -0.03 7.27
CA VAL A 105 -9.81 -0.94 6.21
C VAL A 105 -9.54 -0.11 4.97
N ALA A 106 -8.40 -0.29 4.32
CA ALA A 106 -8.10 0.46 3.12
C ALA A 106 -7.34 -0.35 2.07
N LEU A 107 -7.68 -0.11 0.80
CA LEU A 107 -6.89 -0.56 -0.34
C LEU A 107 -5.84 0.49 -0.69
N GLU A 108 -4.58 0.07 -0.82
CA GLU A 108 -3.49 0.95 -1.25
C GLU A 108 -2.61 0.30 -2.33
N VAL A 109 -1.89 1.15 -3.06
CA VAL A 109 -0.78 0.73 -3.90
C VAL A 109 0.39 0.32 -2.99
N SER A 110 0.93 -0.87 -3.22
CA SER A 110 2.06 -1.41 -2.48
C SER A 110 3.32 -0.57 -2.74
N SER A 111 3.63 0.31 -1.81
CA SER A 111 4.86 1.14 -1.83
C SER A 111 6.14 0.38 -1.48
N SER A 112 6.03 -0.86 -0.97
CA SER A 112 7.19 -1.69 -0.62
C SER A 112 6.87 -3.17 -0.62
N HIS A 113 7.90 -3.99 -0.89
CA HIS A 113 7.83 -5.45 -0.84
C HIS A 113 8.28 -6.04 0.50
N ARG A 114 8.10 -5.29 1.59
CA ARG A 114 8.49 -5.72 2.95
C ARG A 114 7.28 -6.10 3.83
N ALA A 115 6.08 -5.68 3.43
CA ALA A 115 4.86 -6.04 4.14
C ALA A 115 4.62 -7.55 4.03
N ARG A 116 4.17 -8.16 5.12
CA ARG A 116 3.78 -9.57 5.17
C ARG A 116 2.28 -9.66 5.38
N CYS A 117 1.65 -10.56 4.66
CA CYS A 117 0.24 -10.86 4.80
C CYS A 117 -0.03 -11.51 6.15
N ARG A 118 -1.03 -10.99 6.85
CA ARG A 118 -1.49 -11.43 8.16
C ARG A 118 -2.43 -12.64 8.14
N ALA A 119 -2.81 -13.14 6.96
CA ALA A 119 -3.47 -14.44 6.82
C ALA A 119 -2.54 -15.63 7.15
N ASN A 120 -1.30 -15.37 7.63
CA ASN A 120 -0.35 -16.36 8.13
C ASN A 120 -0.23 -17.60 7.22
N ASP A 121 -0.47 -18.80 7.76
CA ASP A 121 -0.37 -20.08 7.05
C ASP A 121 -1.51 -20.30 6.04
N ASP A 122 -2.59 -19.54 6.19
CA ASP A 122 -3.76 -19.54 5.30
C ASP A 122 -3.62 -18.53 4.15
N CYS A 123 -2.48 -17.84 4.07
CA CYS A 123 -2.15 -17.01 2.94
C CYS A 123 -2.08 -17.86 1.65
N VAL A 124 -2.98 -17.59 0.70
CA VAL A 124 -3.06 -18.26 -0.62
C VAL A 124 -1.70 -18.32 -1.33
N TYR A 125 -0.89 -17.26 -1.22
CA TYR A 125 0.44 -17.20 -1.82
C TYR A 125 1.48 -18.04 -1.08
N SER A 126 1.34 -18.19 0.25
CA SER A 126 2.19 -19.07 1.05
C SER A 126 1.89 -20.53 0.73
N GLN A 127 0.61 -20.90 0.67
CA GLN A 127 0.16 -22.26 0.32
C GLN A 127 0.56 -22.67 -1.10
N ALA A 128 0.59 -21.72 -2.03
CA ALA A 128 1.06 -21.94 -3.40
C ALA A 128 2.60 -22.12 -3.52
N ASN A 129 3.34 -22.20 -2.39
CA ASN A 129 4.80 -22.24 -2.35
C ASN A 129 5.46 -21.09 -3.12
N ALA A 130 4.85 -19.89 -3.10
CA ALA A 130 5.44 -18.74 -3.77
C ALA A 130 6.84 -18.46 -3.17
N PRO A 131 7.84 -18.05 -3.98
CA PRO A 131 9.23 -17.90 -3.53
C PRO A 131 9.44 -16.95 -2.35
N ARG A 132 8.46 -16.09 -2.08
CA ARG A 132 8.51 -15.10 -1.00
C ARG A 132 7.48 -15.36 0.12
N GLY A 133 6.87 -16.54 0.14
CA GLY A 133 5.88 -16.96 1.13
C GLY A 133 4.75 -15.95 1.27
N ASN A 134 4.48 -15.53 2.52
CA ASN A 134 3.46 -14.53 2.84
C ASN A 134 3.87 -13.07 2.56
N THR A 135 5.03 -12.81 1.94
CA THR A 135 5.43 -11.44 1.60
C THR A 135 4.53 -10.88 0.50
N ILE A 136 4.07 -9.64 0.67
CA ILE A 136 3.22 -8.95 -0.29
C ILE A 136 4.08 -8.31 -1.37
N THR A 137 4.08 -8.94 -2.54
CA THR A 137 4.78 -8.45 -3.75
C THR A 137 3.82 -7.92 -4.81
N THR A 138 2.52 -8.08 -4.60
CA THR A 138 1.48 -7.58 -5.49
C THR A 138 1.45 -6.06 -5.48
N TYR A 139 1.00 -5.47 -6.58
CA TYR A 139 0.93 -4.02 -6.73
C TYR A 139 -0.10 -3.34 -5.83
N PHE A 140 -1.11 -4.08 -5.41
CA PHE A 140 -2.12 -3.63 -4.47
C PHE A 140 -2.07 -4.50 -3.22
N ARG A 141 -2.44 -3.89 -2.09
CA ARG A 141 -2.61 -4.56 -0.81
C ARG A 141 -3.72 -3.91 -0.01
N ILE A 142 -4.36 -4.69 0.85
CA ILE A 142 -5.30 -4.17 1.84
C ILE A 142 -4.54 -4.00 3.15
N TYR A 143 -4.76 -2.89 3.84
CA TYR A 143 -4.30 -2.73 5.20
C TYR A 143 -5.44 -2.38 6.13
N MET A 144 -5.28 -2.77 7.39
CA MET A 144 -6.13 -2.36 8.50
C MET A 144 -5.30 -1.51 9.45
N TYR A 145 -5.78 -0.30 9.71
CA TYR A 145 -5.20 0.61 10.68
C TYR A 145 -6.11 0.70 11.89
N GLY A 146 -5.55 0.94 13.07
CA GLY A 146 -6.32 1.03 14.32
C GLY A 146 -6.24 -0.23 15.18
N VAL A 147 -5.75 -1.34 14.63
CA VAL A 147 -5.63 -2.61 15.36
C VAL A 147 -4.63 -2.47 16.50
N GLU A 148 -5.07 -2.82 17.71
CA GLU A 148 -4.20 -2.91 18.89
C GLU A 148 -3.13 -3.96 18.66
N ASN A 149 -1.87 -3.57 18.85
CA ASN A 149 -0.77 -4.53 18.85
C ASN A 149 -0.58 -5.03 20.29
N THR A 150 -0.73 -6.34 20.48
CA THR A 150 -0.52 -6.99 21.78
C THR A 150 0.95 -6.96 22.22
N GLU A 151 1.90 -6.65 21.33
CA GLU A 151 3.35 -6.71 21.62
C GLU A 151 4.04 -5.34 21.77
N TRP A 152 3.49 -4.25 21.22
CA TRP A 152 4.14 -2.93 21.24
C TRP A 152 3.10 -1.81 21.41
N PHE A 153 3.36 -0.87 22.31
CA PHE A 153 2.50 0.30 22.53
C PHE A 153 2.35 1.12 21.23
N GLY A 154 1.20 1.02 20.56
CA GLY A 154 0.83 1.83 19.40
C GLY A 154 -0.11 1.11 18.43
N ARG A 155 -0.96 1.88 17.73
CA ARG A 155 -1.77 1.38 16.61
C ARG A 155 -0.85 0.94 15.47
N THR A 156 -1.06 -0.27 14.96
CA THR A 156 -0.26 -0.80 13.85
C THR A 156 -1.08 -0.98 12.58
N LYS A 157 -0.37 -1.12 11.44
CA LYS A 157 -0.98 -1.54 10.17
C LYS A 157 -0.84 -3.05 10.03
N HIS A 158 -1.96 -3.75 9.93
CA HIS A 158 -2.01 -5.14 9.47
C HIS A 158 -2.17 -5.15 7.96
N TYR A 159 -1.35 -5.92 7.25
CA TYR A 159 -1.39 -5.97 5.79
C TYR A 159 -1.88 -7.33 5.31
N TYR A 160 -2.59 -7.32 4.19
CA TYR A 160 -3.14 -8.50 3.54
C TYR A 160 -2.94 -8.41 2.02
N HIS A 161 -2.67 -9.56 1.39
CA HIS A 161 -2.90 -9.64 -0.05
C HIS A 161 -4.39 -9.40 -0.33
N VAL A 162 -4.70 -8.72 -1.43
CA VAL A 162 -6.11 -8.44 -1.79
C VAL A 162 -6.93 -9.73 -1.89
N MET A 163 -6.36 -10.77 -2.51
CA MET A 163 -7.03 -12.07 -2.62
C MET A 163 -7.29 -12.71 -1.25
N CYS A 164 -6.29 -12.77 -0.37
CA CYS A 164 -6.48 -13.36 0.96
C CYS A 164 -7.58 -12.64 1.72
N PHE A 165 -7.58 -11.31 1.69
CA PHE A 165 -8.62 -10.53 2.38
C PHE A 165 -10.02 -10.75 1.76
N ALA A 166 -10.13 -10.77 0.43
CA ALA A 166 -11.39 -11.00 -0.27
C ALA A 166 -11.95 -12.42 -0.08
N PHE A 167 -11.11 -13.40 0.25
CA PHE A 167 -11.55 -14.74 0.63
C PHE A 167 -12.02 -14.84 2.08
N MET A 168 -11.50 -13.99 2.96
CA MET A 168 -11.90 -13.95 4.37
C MET A 168 -13.16 -13.12 4.58
N ILE A 169 -13.27 -11.98 3.90
CA ILE A 169 -14.40 -11.05 4.04
C ILE A 169 -14.90 -10.63 2.66
N ASP A 170 -16.23 -10.69 2.47
CA ASP A 170 -16.85 -10.04 1.32
C ASP A 170 -16.68 -8.52 1.45
N LEU A 171 -15.90 -7.94 0.53
CA LEU A 171 -15.62 -6.51 0.52
C LEU A 171 -16.87 -5.66 0.31
N VAL A 172 -17.92 -6.23 -0.29
CA VAL A 172 -19.22 -5.56 -0.41
C VAL A 172 -19.84 -5.34 0.96
N ASP A 173 -19.68 -6.30 1.88
CA ASP A 173 -20.20 -6.17 3.25
C ASP A 173 -19.50 -5.06 4.05
N LEU A 174 -18.26 -4.74 3.70
CA LEU A 174 -17.51 -3.70 4.40
C LEU A 174 -17.97 -2.29 4.04
N LEU A 175 -18.72 -2.11 2.93
CA LEU A 175 -19.31 -0.86 2.43
C LEU A 175 -18.33 0.36 2.40
N PRO A 176 -18.66 1.46 1.70
CA PRO A 176 -17.73 2.59 1.61
C PRO A 176 -17.47 3.31 2.95
N GLU A 177 -18.23 3.01 4.02
CA GLU A 177 -18.03 3.62 5.33
C GLU A 177 -16.75 3.14 6.04
N LYS A 178 -16.46 1.84 5.95
CA LYS A 178 -15.29 1.24 6.62
C LYS A 178 -14.14 0.97 5.65
N PHE A 179 -14.45 0.81 4.37
CA PHE A 179 -13.46 0.57 3.32
C PHE A 179 -13.06 1.86 2.61
N LYS A 180 -11.81 2.27 2.76
CA LYS A 180 -11.25 3.47 2.13
C LYS A 180 -10.32 3.12 0.98
N LEU A 181 -10.25 4.04 0.03
CA LEU A 181 -9.26 3.96 -1.05
C LEU A 181 -8.09 4.89 -0.72
N ASP A 182 -6.97 4.33 -0.26
CA ASP A 182 -5.79 5.12 0.11
C ASP A 182 -4.86 5.27 -1.09
N GLY A 183 -4.52 6.51 -1.40
CA GLY A 183 -3.79 6.87 -2.59
C GLY A 183 -4.57 6.70 -3.90
N ALA A 184 -5.88 6.40 -3.88
CA ALA A 184 -6.70 6.26 -5.09
C ALA A 184 -7.15 7.57 -5.73
N SER A 185 -6.18 8.43 -6.03
CA SER A 185 -6.43 9.59 -6.87
C SER A 185 -6.43 9.20 -8.35
N GLY A 186 -7.34 9.83 -9.10
CA GLY A 186 -7.41 9.75 -10.55
C GLY A 186 -8.24 8.56 -11.08
N ARG A 187 -7.85 8.09 -12.27
CA ARG A 187 -8.66 7.25 -13.16
C ARG A 187 -9.09 5.90 -12.55
N TRP A 188 -8.22 5.27 -11.78
CA TRP A 188 -8.51 3.99 -11.11
C TRP A 188 -9.33 4.15 -9.82
N GLY A 189 -9.20 5.30 -9.16
CA GLY A 189 -10.04 5.64 -8.01
C GLY A 189 -11.51 5.69 -8.40
N LEU A 190 -11.83 6.28 -9.56
CA LEU A 190 -13.19 6.29 -10.09
C LEU A 190 -13.72 4.86 -10.35
N MET A 191 -12.92 3.98 -10.95
CA MET A 191 -13.34 2.60 -11.21
C MET A 191 -13.69 1.85 -9.92
N LEU A 192 -12.88 2.02 -8.88
CA LEU A 192 -13.13 1.40 -7.58
C LEU A 192 -14.30 2.04 -6.85
N GLU A 193 -14.42 3.37 -6.88
CA GLU A 193 -15.54 4.09 -6.29
C GLU A 193 -16.87 3.59 -6.88
N LYS A 194 -16.95 3.50 -8.21
CA LYS A 194 -18.13 2.94 -8.88
C LYS A 194 -18.34 1.47 -8.59
N TRP A 195 -17.27 0.69 -8.44
CA TRP A 195 -17.37 -0.70 -8.04
C TRP A 195 -18.00 -0.84 -6.65
N PHE A 196 -17.56 -0.05 -5.66
CA PHE A 196 -18.16 -0.04 -4.32
C PHE A 196 -19.60 0.47 -4.32
N GLU A 197 -19.87 1.58 -5.01
CA GLU A 197 -21.20 2.20 -5.08
C GLU A 197 -22.26 1.25 -5.65
N HIS A 198 -21.88 0.40 -6.61
CA HIS A 198 -22.80 -0.51 -7.29
C HIS A 198 -22.56 -1.99 -6.96
N SER A 199 -21.78 -2.30 -5.92
CA SER A 199 -21.47 -3.66 -5.47
C SER A 199 -20.97 -4.56 -6.60
N GLY A 200 -20.06 -4.03 -7.42
CA GLY A 200 -19.46 -4.70 -8.57
C GLY A 200 -20.32 -4.80 -9.83
N ARG A 201 -21.55 -4.26 -9.83
CA ARG A 201 -22.42 -4.21 -11.03
C ARG A 201 -22.06 -3.04 -11.95
N ILE A 202 -20.82 -3.04 -12.41
CA ILE A 202 -20.29 -2.02 -13.31
C ILE A 202 -19.75 -2.62 -14.60
N ASP A 203 -19.89 -1.85 -15.67
CA ASP A 203 -19.28 -2.09 -16.96
C ASP A 203 -17.93 -1.36 -17.02
N LEU A 204 -16.86 -2.13 -16.82
CA LEU A 204 -15.49 -1.62 -16.85
C LEU A 204 -15.11 -1.00 -18.19
N ASP A 205 -15.65 -1.51 -19.31
CA ASP A 205 -15.32 -1.00 -20.64
C ASP A 205 -15.99 0.36 -20.89
N LYS A 206 -17.21 0.56 -20.40
CA LYS A 206 -17.88 1.87 -20.46
C LYS A 206 -17.16 2.91 -19.60
N ILE A 207 -16.73 2.54 -18.39
CA ILE A 207 -15.93 3.44 -17.54
C ILE A 207 -14.58 3.72 -18.21
N ALA A 208 -13.93 2.71 -18.79
CA ALA A 208 -12.67 2.88 -19.52
C ALA A 208 -12.82 3.85 -20.70
N THR A 209 -13.87 3.70 -21.49
CA THR A 209 -14.20 4.57 -22.63
C THR A 209 -14.44 6.00 -22.16
N PHE A 210 -15.14 6.18 -21.04
CA PHE A 210 -15.32 7.50 -20.42
C PHE A 210 -13.98 8.12 -20.02
N LEU A 211 -13.09 7.35 -19.38
CA LEU A 211 -11.78 7.84 -18.96
C LEU A 211 -10.92 8.25 -20.17
N GLU A 212 -10.95 7.50 -21.27
CA GLU A 212 -10.26 7.90 -22.50
C GLU A 212 -10.79 9.23 -23.06
N LYS A 213 -12.11 9.38 -23.14
CA LYS A 213 -12.73 10.65 -23.56
C LYS A 213 -12.39 11.78 -22.60
N PHE A 214 -12.26 11.48 -21.31
CA PHE A 214 -11.86 12.46 -20.30
C PHE A 214 -10.40 12.89 -20.48
N ASP A 215 -9.50 11.97 -20.83
CA ASP A 215 -8.09 12.27 -21.15
C ASP A 215 -8.00 13.20 -22.36
N GLU A 216 -8.77 12.91 -23.41
CA GLU A 216 -8.85 13.77 -24.60
C GLU A 216 -9.43 15.16 -24.27
N PHE A 217 -10.44 15.21 -23.39
CA PHE A 217 -10.99 16.47 -22.90
C PHE A 217 -9.96 17.27 -22.10
N GLU A 218 -9.22 16.66 -21.17
CA GLU A 218 -8.18 17.33 -20.39
C GLU A 218 -7.09 17.91 -21.29
N ALA A 219 -6.65 17.15 -22.30
CA ALA A 219 -5.65 17.62 -23.27
C ALA A 219 -6.15 18.85 -24.04
N LYS A 220 -7.34 18.77 -24.65
CA LYS A 220 -7.93 19.89 -25.40
C LYS A 220 -8.23 21.10 -24.50
N HIS A 221 -8.64 20.86 -23.26
CA HIS A 221 -8.91 21.93 -22.30
C HIS A 221 -7.62 22.62 -21.87
N GLY A 222 -6.52 21.87 -21.77
CA GLY A 222 -5.17 22.41 -21.61
C GLY A 222 -4.78 23.33 -22.76
N GLU A 223 -4.89 22.87 -24.00
CA GLU A 223 -4.60 23.66 -25.21
C GLU A 223 -5.46 24.94 -25.29
N TYR A 224 -6.76 24.81 -25.02
CA TYR A 224 -7.68 25.92 -24.98
C TYR A 224 -7.28 26.96 -23.93
N ASN A 225 -6.95 26.52 -22.71
CA ASN A 225 -6.51 27.42 -21.65
C ASN A 225 -5.19 28.08 -22.00
N GLU A 226 -4.21 27.34 -22.53
CA GLU A 226 -2.92 27.88 -22.95
C GLU A 226 -3.10 28.98 -23.99
N TRP A 227 -3.98 28.78 -24.97
CA TRP A 227 -4.36 29.82 -25.93
C TRP A 227 -4.96 31.04 -25.22
N CYS A 228 -5.92 30.85 -24.30
CA CYS A 228 -6.55 31.96 -23.57
C CYS A 228 -5.54 32.77 -22.76
N TRP A 229 -4.58 32.10 -22.09
CA TRP A 229 -3.51 32.75 -21.34
C TRP A 229 -2.56 33.52 -22.25
N ALA A 230 -2.06 32.89 -23.32
CA ALA A 230 -1.16 33.53 -24.27
C ALA A 230 -1.79 34.73 -24.98
N HIS A 231 -3.08 34.62 -25.33
CA HIS A 231 -3.83 35.72 -25.91
C HIS A 231 -3.98 36.89 -24.91
N ALA A 232 -4.37 36.62 -23.67
CA ALA A 232 -4.51 37.64 -22.63
C ALA A 232 -3.19 38.34 -22.25
N GLU A 233 -2.05 37.66 -22.39
CA GLU A 233 -0.73 38.23 -22.09
C GLU A 233 -0.19 39.13 -23.22
N HIS A 234 -0.57 38.87 -24.47
CA HIS A 234 0.07 39.46 -25.64
C HIS A 234 -0.87 40.24 -26.57
N CYS A 235 -2.17 40.27 -26.27
CA CYS A 235 -3.15 41.01 -27.04
C CYS A 235 -4.08 41.81 -26.11
N GLU A 236 -4.08 43.12 -26.30
CA GLU A 236 -4.99 44.05 -25.62
C GLU A 236 -6.14 44.51 -26.54
N ASP A 237 -6.14 44.06 -27.80
CA ASP A 237 -7.14 44.43 -28.80
C ASP A 237 -8.47 43.71 -28.55
N GLU A 238 -9.59 44.33 -28.92
CA GLU A 238 -10.91 43.70 -28.85
C GLU A 238 -11.00 42.48 -29.80
N GLU A 239 -11.82 41.47 -29.44
CA GLU A 239 -11.90 40.17 -30.13
C GLU A 239 -12.21 40.29 -31.64
N ALA A 240 -12.81 41.40 -32.08
CA ALA A 240 -13.12 41.70 -33.48
C ALA A 240 -11.96 42.33 -34.28
N GLU A 241 -10.95 42.88 -33.61
CA GLU A 241 -9.82 43.61 -34.23
C GLU A 241 -8.47 42.88 -34.04
N CYS A 242 -8.38 41.95 -33.08
CA CYS A 242 -7.22 41.09 -32.85
C CYS A 242 -6.85 40.29 -34.12
N ARG A 243 -5.55 40.28 -34.45
CA ARG A 243 -4.97 39.48 -35.55
C ARG A 243 -4.37 38.15 -35.07
N CYS A 244 -4.67 37.78 -33.84
CA CYS A 244 -4.20 36.56 -33.21
C CYS A 244 -4.85 35.34 -33.91
N PRO A 245 -4.25 34.14 -33.78
CA PRO A 245 -4.89 32.92 -34.26
C PRO A 245 -6.32 32.80 -33.71
N PRO A 246 -7.27 32.25 -34.47
CA PRO A 246 -8.65 32.12 -34.00
C PRO A 246 -8.70 31.31 -32.71
N ARG A 247 -9.57 31.73 -31.80
CA ARG A 247 -9.81 31.03 -30.54
C ARG A 247 -10.29 29.59 -30.83
N PRO A 248 -9.68 28.56 -30.23
CA PRO A 248 -10.18 27.20 -30.36
C PRO A 248 -11.54 27.07 -29.68
N ASP A 249 -12.39 26.19 -30.22
CA ASP A 249 -13.67 25.89 -29.57
C ASP A 249 -13.45 25.26 -28.19
N PRO A 250 -14.22 25.67 -27.17
CA PRO A 250 -14.12 25.07 -25.85
C PRO A 250 -14.52 23.59 -25.92
N PRO A 251 -13.71 22.67 -25.37
CA PRO A 251 -14.04 21.26 -25.43
C PRO A 251 -15.25 20.93 -24.54
N SER A 252 -16.10 20.01 -25.00
CA SER A 252 -17.24 19.53 -24.23
C SER A 252 -16.79 18.49 -23.20
N LYS A 253 -17.17 18.70 -21.93
CA LYS A 253 -16.88 17.74 -20.86
C LYS A 253 -17.65 16.44 -21.11
N PRO A 254 -16.99 15.26 -21.10
CA PRO A 254 -17.69 13.99 -21.26
C PRO A 254 -18.47 13.63 -19.99
N GLU A 255 -19.52 12.84 -20.16
CA GLU A 255 -20.36 12.33 -19.08
C GLU A 255 -20.25 10.80 -18.99
N LEU A 256 -20.24 10.28 -17.76
CA LEU A 256 -20.24 8.84 -17.50
C LEU A 256 -21.69 8.37 -17.41
N GLY A 257 -22.16 7.66 -18.44
CA GLY A 257 -23.53 7.13 -18.53
C GLY A 257 -23.56 5.63 -18.79
N ASP A 258 -24.70 5.00 -18.48
CA ASP A 258 -25.06 3.62 -18.81
C ASP A 258 -24.06 2.54 -18.36
N PHE A 259 -23.22 2.83 -17.36
CA PHE A 259 -22.17 1.91 -16.89
C PHE A 259 -22.66 0.89 -15.85
N ILE A 260 -23.88 1.02 -15.35
CA ILE A 260 -24.47 0.09 -14.38
C ILE A 260 -25.02 -1.11 -15.16
N LYS A 261 -24.68 -2.33 -14.72
CA LYS A 261 -25.18 -3.58 -15.33
C LYS A 261 -26.46 -4.08 -14.66
N GLU A 262 -27.22 -4.89 -15.38
CA GLU A 262 -28.38 -5.62 -14.85
C GLU A 262 -27.97 -6.67 -13.80
N ASP A 263 -28.94 -7.11 -12.99
CA ASP A 263 -28.71 -8.05 -11.89
C ASP A 263 -28.18 -9.40 -12.41
N GLY A 264 -27.00 -9.80 -11.92
CA GLY A 264 -26.35 -11.08 -12.21
C GLY A 264 -24.95 -10.96 -12.83
N ASP A 265 -24.62 -9.81 -13.42
CA ASP A 265 -23.38 -9.62 -14.17
C ASP A 265 -22.35 -8.82 -13.33
N VAL A 266 -21.88 -9.43 -12.24
CA VAL A 266 -21.00 -8.80 -11.25
C VAL A 266 -19.53 -8.97 -11.64
N CYS A 267 -18.81 -7.85 -11.73
CA CYS A 267 -17.35 -7.83 -11.87
C CYS A 267 -16.69 -8.00 -10.49
N THR A 268 -15.65 -8.83 -10.40
CA THR A 268 -14.89 -8.98 -9.14
C THR A 268 -13.94 -7.81 -8.94
N LEU A 269 -13.56 -7.51 -7.68
CA LEU A 269 -12.56 -6.49 -7.41
C LEU A 269 -11.24 -6.75 -8.16
N LEU A 270 -10.85 -8.03 -8.30
CA LEU A 270 -9.64 -8.40 -9.03
C LEU A 270 -9.71 -7.99 -10.50
N ASP A 271 -10.89 -8.04 -11.13
CA ASP A 271 -11.07 -7.59 -12.51
C ASP A 271 -10.81 -6.08 -12.62
N VAL A 272 -11.30 -5.30 -11.66
CA VAL A 272 -11.03 -3.85 -11.57
C VAL A 272 -9.52 -3.59 -11.42
N LEU A 273 -8.84 -4.31 -10.52
CA LEU A 273 -7.42 -4.10 -10.23
C LEU A 273 -6.50 -4.57 -11.37
N LYS A 274 -6.94 -5.55 -12.16
CA LYS A 274 -6.22 -5.98 -13.38
C LYS A 274 -6.47 -5.07 -14.56
N HIS A 275 -7.47 -4.18 -14.49
CA HIS A 275 -7.81 -3.30 -15.59
C HIS A 275 -6.66 -2.35 -15.92
N ARG A 276 -6.48 -2.02 -17.21
CA ARG A 276 -5.35 -1.20 -17.69
C ARG A 276 -5.24 0.16 -17.00
N PHE A 277 -6.36 0.78 -16.59
CA PHE A 277 -6.32 2.06 -15.88
C PHE A 277 -5.88 1.92 -14.42
N ALA A 278 -6.17 0.79 -13.77
CA ALA A 278 -5.58 0.46 -12.47
C ALA A 278 -4.09 0.14 -12.61
N MET A 279 -3.72 -0.57 -13.69
CA MET A 279 -2.34 -1.00 -13.92
C MET A 279 -1.41 0.10 -14.47
N LYS A 280 -1.92 1.06 -15.25
CA LYS A 280 -1.12 2.14 -15.85
C LYS A 280 -0.36 2.96 -14.80
N ARG A 281 -1.00 3.18 -13.64
CA ARG A 281 -0.42 3.94 -12.54
C ARG A 281 0.78 3.27 -11.87
N ILE A 282 0.84 1.94 -11.95
CA ILE A 282 2.03 1.19 -11.52
C ILE A 282 3.19 1.59 -12.42
N ALA A 283 3.04 1.50 -13.74
CA ALA A 283 4.10 1.81 -14.68
C ALA A 283 4.67 3.24 -14.50
N GLU A 284 3.81 4.22 -14.20
CA GLU A 284 4.22 5.61 -13.95
C GLU A 284 5.09 5.76 -12.68
N TRP A 285 4.88 4.97 -11.63
CA TRP A 285 5.65 5.03 -10.38
C TRP A 285 6.96 4.24 -10.40
N TRP A 286 7.19 3.39 -11.41
CA TRP A 286 8.43 2.61 -11.56
C TRP A 286 9.42 3.22 -12.57
N ILE A 287 9.08 4.36 -13.17
CA ILE A 287 9.93 5.08 -14.15
C ILE A 287 10.59 6.34 -13.54
N GLU A 288 10.21 6.76 -12.33
CA GLU A 288 10.90 7.79 -11.54
C GLU A 288 11.83 7.18 -10.48
#